data_AF-A0A7J2XC25-F1
#
_entry.id   AF-A0A7J2XC25-F1
#
_cell.length_a   1.000
_cell.length_b   1.000
_cell.length_c   1.000
_cell.angle_alpha   90.00
_cell.angle_beta   90.00
_cell.angle_gamma   90.00
#
_symmetry.space_group_name_H-M   'P 1'
#
loop_
_entity.id
_entity.type
_entity.pdbx_description
1 polymer ?
#
loop_
_entity_poly.entity_id
_entity_poly.type
_entity_poly.pdbx_seq_one_letter_code
_entity_poly.pdbx_strand_id
1 'polypeptide(L)'
;MVDIGEIRESFRKFREEFSEDILDMNLEKRDVKAEEIKTKMVESEFFKSIREFAKERGWSVEDKDLTICAKRGDEVVEIDPVVFTSEKTAFIKPWIKVVDRLERLQSPED
;
A
#
# COMPACT_ATOMS: atom_id res chain seq x y z
N MET A 1 3.49 7.80 -17.31
CA MET A 1 4.55 7.45 -16.35
C MET A 1 4.05 7.90 -15.01
N VAL A 2 3.84 6.94 -14.11
CA VAL A 2 3.39 7.19 -12.76
C VAL A 2 4.55 7.77 -11.97
N ASP A 3 4.32 8.91 -11.33
CA ASP A 3 5.28 9.57 -10.45
C ASP A 3 4.83 9.56 -8.99
N ILE A 4 5.78 9.79 -8.07
CA ILE A 4 5.51 9.83 -6.62
C ILE A 4 4.44 10.87 -6.28
N GLY A 5 4.36 11.96 -7.04
CA GLY A 5 3.32 12.99 -6.89
C GLY A 5 1.90 12.43 -7.10
N GLU A 6 1.69 11.66 -8.17
CA GLU A 6 0.39 11.03 -8.45
C GLU A 6 0.05 9.98 -7.39
N ILE A 7 1.03 9.16 -7.00
CA ILE A 7 0.84 8.17 -5.93
C ILE A 7 0.47 8.84 -4.61
N ARG A 8 1.01 10.04 -4.32
CA ARG A 8 0.67 10.81 -3.12
C ARG A 8 -0.80 11.26 -3.14
N GLU A 9 -1.31 11.67 -4.29
CA GLU A 9 -2.73 12.02 -4.43
C GLU A 9 -3.62 10.79 -4.26
N SER A 10 -3.27 9.66 -4.87
CA SER A 10 -3.99 8.40 -4.68
C SER A 10 -3.91 7.91 -3.23
N PHE A 11 -2.77 8.08 -2.54
CA PHE A 11 -2.63 7.77 -1.11
C PHE A 11 -3.57 8.61 -0.24
N ARG A 12 -3.71 9.91 -0.57
CA ARG A 12 -4.63 10.79 0.15
C ARG A 12 -6.08 10.29 0.03
N LYS A 13 -6.52 10.00 -1.20
CA LYS A 13 -7.87 9.45 -1.45
C LYS A 13 -8.07 8.10 -0.75
N PHE A 14 -7.08 7.21 -0.86
CA PHE A 14 -7.08 5.91 -0.17
C PHE A 14 -7.26 6.08 1.34
N ARG A 15 -6.52 7.01 1.95
CA ARG A 15 -6.66 7.27 3.38
C ARG A 15 -8.04 7.81 3.73
N GLU A 16 -8.60 8.72 2.94
CA GLU A 16 -9.95 9.25 3.16
C GLU A 16 -11.03 8.16 3.04
N GLU A 17 -10.88 7.25 2.06
CA GLU A 17 -11.80 6.12 1.84
C GLU A 17 -11.75 5.09 2.97
N PHE A 18 -10.55 4.63 3.37
CA PHE A 18 -10.42 3.51 4.31
C PHE A 18 -10.29 3.92 5.78
N SER A 19 -10.12 5.21 6.11
CA SER A 19 -9.95 5.62 7.52
C SER A 19 -11.20 5.34 8.35
N GLU A 20 -12.40 5.55 7.81
CA GLU A 20 -13.64 5.27 8.52
C GLU A 20 -13.83 3.76 8.72
N ASP A 21 -13.65 2.95 7.67
CA ASP A 21 -13.74 1.49 7.75
C ASP A 21 -12.75 0.90 8.78
N ILE A 22 -11.51 1.37 8.80
CA ILE A 22 -10.51 0.95 9.79
C ILE A 22 -10.91 1.37 11.20
N LEU A 23 -11.44 2.59 11.38
CA LEU A 23 -11.87 3.06 12.69
C LEU A 23 -13.07 2.27 13.21
N ASP A 24 -14.07 2.01 12.37
CA ASP A 24 -15.23 1.19 12.73
C ASP A 24 -14.84 -0.25 13.08
N MET A 25 -13.91 -0.83 12.31
CA MET A 25 -13.33 -2.15 12.59
C MET A 25 -12.57 -2.17 13.93
N ASN A 26 -11.68 -1.19 14.15
CA ASN A 26 -10.87 -1.10 15.37
C ASN A 26 -11.71 -0.85 16.63
N LEU A 27 -12.87 -0.19 16.50
CA LEU A 27 -13.78 0.09 17.61
C LEU A 27 -14.89 -0.96 17.76
N GLU A 28 -14.88 -2.03 16.96
CA GLU A 28 -15.90 -3.09 16.95
C GLU A 28 -17.33 -2.54 16.80
N LYS A 29 -17.49 -1.37 16.16
CA LYS A 29 -18.77 -0.66 16.06
C LYS A 29 -19.72 -1.27 15.04
N ARG A 30 -19.19 -2.07 14.11
CA ARG A 30 -19.91 -2.73 13.01
C ARG A 30 -19.31 -4.11 12.75
N ASP A 31 -20.09 -5.01 12.17
CA ASP A 31 -19.65 -6.33 11.68
C ASP A 31 -18.83 -6.16 10.39
N VAL A 32 -17.72 -5.41 10.50
CA VAL A 32 -16.83 -5.11 9.38
C VAL A 32 -15.86 -6.27 9.23
N LYS A 33 -15.94 -6.98 8.11
CA LYS A 33 -15.05 -8.11 7.83
C LYS A 33 -13.71 -7.58 7.34
N ALA A 34 -12.65 -7.85 8.12
CA ALA A 34 -11.28 -7.49 7.77
C ALA A 34 -10.89 -7.94 6.35
N GLU A 35 -11.32 -9.13 5.93
CA GLU A 35 -11.06 -9.66 4.59
C GLU A 35 -11.71 -8.83 3.47
N GLU A 36 -12.90 -8.27 3.69
CA GLU A 36 -13.55 -7.39 2.70
C GLU A 36 -12.80 -6.07 2.58
N ILE A 37 -12.36 -5.47 3.70
CA ILE A 37 -11.53 -4.27 3.67
C ILE A 37 -10.22 -4.55 2.92
N LYS A 38 -9.53 -5.65 3.26
CA LYS A 38 -8.28 -6.04 2.61
C LYS A 38 -8.44 -6.16 1.10
N THR A 39 -9.49 -6.85 0.66
CA THR A 39 -9.79 -7.02 -0.77
C THR A 39 -9.96 -5.68 -1.47
N LYS A 40 -10.79 -4.78 -0.91
CA LYS A 40 -10.98 -3.42 -1.44
C LYS A 40 -9.68 -2.61 -1.49
N MET A 41 -8.84 -2.71 -0.47
CA MET A 41 -7.55 -2.02 -0.43
C MET A 41 -6.61 -2.47 -1.54
N VAL A 42 -6.49 -3.79 -1.75
CA VAL A 42 -5.64 -4.39 -2.81
C VAL A 42 -6.12 -4.01 -4.21
N GLU A 43 -7.42 -3.78 -4.38
CA GLU A 43 -8.05 -3.35 -5.63
C GLU A 43 -8.08 -1.82 -5.84
N SER A 44 -7.69 -1.05 -4.81
CA SER A 44 -7.70 0.42 -4.86
C SER A 44 -6.74 0.98 -5.91
N GLU A 45 -7.05 2.20 -6.38
CA GLU A 45 -6.21 2.94 -7.33
C GLU A 45 -4.79 3.18 -6.77
N PHE A 46 -4.67 3.35 -5.45
CA PHE A 46 -3.39 3.55 -4.79
C PHE A 46 -2.47 2.32 -4.90
N PHE A 47 -2.97 1.11 -4.61
CA PHE A 47 -2.19 -0.12 -4.77
C PHE A 47 -1.83 -0.36 -6.25
N LYS A 48 -2.75 -0.10 -7.17
CA LYS A 48 -2.49 -0.17 -8.62
C LYS A 48 -1.37 0.79 -9.03
N SER A 49 -1.43 2.04 -8.59
CA SER A 49 -0.42 3.06 -8.90
C SER A 49 0.98 2.67 -8.41
N ILE A 50 1.10 2.06 -7.22
CA ILE A 50 2.40 1.56 -6.73
C ILE A 50 2.93 0.44 -7.63
N ARG A 51 2.08 -0.52 -8.03
CA ARG A 51 2.48 -1.62 -8.91
C ARG A 51 2.94 -1.10 -10.26
N GLU A 52 2.20 -0.17 -10.85
CA GLU A 52 2.56 0.44 -12.14
C GLU A 52 3.87 1.21 -12.02
N PHE A 53 4.03 2.02 -10.98
CA PHE A 53 5.26 2.75 -10.70
C PHE A 53 6.50 1.86 -10.63
N ALA A 54 6.39 0.72 -9.94
CA ALA A 54 7.46 -0.27 -9.83
C ALA A 54 7.74 -0.95 -11.18
N LYS A 55 6.71 -1.39 -11.88
CA LYS A 55 6.81 -2.05 -13.20
C LYS A 55 7.45 -1.14 -14.25
N GLU A 56 7.06 0.12 -14.31
CA GLU A 56 7.63 1.12 -15.23
C GLU A 56 9.13 1.34 -15.00
N ARG A 57 9.62 1.05 -13.79
CA ARG A 57 11.04 1.14 -13.39
C ARG A 57 11.79 -0.19 -13.49
N GLY A 58 11.17 -1.21 -14.10
CA GLY A 58 11.78 -2.51 -14.36
C GLY A 58 11.78 -3.46 -13.17
N TRP A 59 10.97 -3.20 -12.14
CA TRP A 59 10.78 -4.11 -11.02
C TRP A 59 9.74 -5.18 -11.35
N SER A 60 10.01 -6.41 -10.95
CA SER A 60 9.03 -7.50 -10.92
C SER A 60 8.19 -7.34 -9.66
N VAL A 61 6.87 -7.36 -9.77
CA VAL A 61 5.97 -7.08 -8.65
C VAL A 61 5.11 -8.29 -8.34
N GLU A 62 5.10 -8.68 -7.06
CA GLU A 62 4.24 -9.72 -6.50
C GLU A 62 3.47 -9.16 -5.30
N ASP A 63 2.17 -9.46 -5.23
CA ASP A 63 1.32 -9.06 -4.12
C ASP A 63 1.26 -10.17 -3.07
N LYS A 64 1.51 -9.80 -1.81
CA LYS A 64 1.33 -10.66 -0.64
C LYS A 64 0.39 -9.96 0.34
N ASP A 65 -0.90 -10.29 0.26
CA ASP A 65 -1.95 -9.63 1.06
C ASP A 65 -1.92 -8.11 0.81
N LEU A 66 -1.69 -7.29 1.83
CA LEU A 66 -1.55 -5.83 1.71
C LEU A 66 -0.11 -5.33 1.51
N THR A 67 0.82 -6.24 1.20
CA THR A 67 2.22 -5.91 0.93
C THR A 67 2.54 -6.09 -0.55
N ILE A 68 3.06 -5.05 -1.18
CA ILE A 68 3.57 -5.08 -2.54
C ILE A 68 5.07 -5.39 -2.46
N CYS A 69 5.47 -6.55 -2.97
CA CYS A 69 6.87 -6.96 -3.06
C CYS A 69 7.40 -6.62 -4.45
N ALA A 70 8.31 -5.67 -4.54
CA ALA A 70 9.03 -5.35 -5.77
C ALA A 70 10.43 -5.98 -5.72
N LYS A 71 10.78 -6.74 -6.75
CA LYS A 71 12.09 -7.41 -6.89
C LYS A 71 12.80 -7.00 -8.16
N ARG A 72 14.11 -6.75 -8.06
CA ARG A 72 14.99 -6.46 -9.19
C ARG A 72 16.38 -7.03 -8.92
N GLY A 73 16.75 -8.09 -9.65
CA GLY A 73 17.98 -8.84 -9.33
C GLY A 73 17.90 -9.47 -7.94
N ASP A 74 18.90 -9.19 -7.10
CA ASP A 74 18.95 -9.59 -5.69
C ASP A 74 18.24 -8.61 -4.75
N GLU A 75 17.86 -7.42 -5.24
CA GLU A 75 17.20 -6.40 -4.43
C GLU A 75 15.70 -6.68 -4.30
N VAL A 76 15.19 -6.56 -3.07
CA VAL A 76 13.78 -6.71 -2.74
C VAL A 76 13.35 -5.51 -1.89
N VAL A 77 12.30 -4.83 -2.34
CA VAL A 77 11.66 -3.72 -1.64
C VAL A 77 10.22 -4.10 -1.35
N GLU A 78 9.89 -4.16 -0.06
CA GLU A 78 8.53 -4.41 0.41
C GLU A 78 7.86 -3.08 0.78
N ILE A 79 6.69 -2.85 0.18
CA ILE A 79 5.84 -1.70 0.42
C ILE A 79 4.55 -2.20 1.07
N ASP A 80 4.38 -1.92 2.35
CA ASP A 80 3.22 -2.31 3.14
C ASP A 80 2.50 -1.06 3.68
N PRO A 81 1.60 -0.45 2.89
CA PRO A 81 0.95 0.81 3.27
C PRO A 81 -0.01 0.67 4.45
N VAL A 82 -0.44 -0.54 4.77
CA VAL A 82 -1.38 -0.86 5.85
C VAL A 82 -0.83 -2.01 6.67
N VAL A 83 -0.90 -1.90 7.99
CA VAL A 83 -0.47 -2.95 8.92
C VAL A 83 -1.67 -3.45 9.70
N PHE A 84 -1.86 -4.76 9.72
CA PHE A 84 -2.78 -5.45 10.61
C PHE A 84 -1.99 -5.96 11.82
N THR A 85 -2.35 -5.53 13.02
CA THR A 85 -1.75 -5.99 14.29
C THR A 85 -2.56 -7.07 14.97
N SER A 86 -3.83 -7.20 14.59
CA SER A 86 -4.77 -8.24 15.04
C SER A 86 -5.87 -8.38 14.00
N GLU A 87 -6.70 -9.41 14.11
CA GLU A 87 -7.83 -9.66 13.19
C GLU A 87 -8.80 -8.48 13.07
N LYS A 88 -8.87 -7.63 14.10
CA LYS A 88 -9.74 -6.44 14.17
C LYS A 88 -8.97 -5.13 14.33
N THR A 89 -7.66 -5.13 14.15
CA THR A 89 -6.85 -3.92 14.38
C THR A 89 -5.91 -3.66 13.23
N ALA A 90 -6.17 -2.57 12.50
CA ALA A 90 -5.32 -2.11 11.42
C ALA A 90 -5.01 -0.61 11.51
N PHE A 91 -3.96 -0.19 10.84
CA PHE A 91 -3.68 1.22 10.61
C PHE A 91 -2.97 1.44 9.28
N ILE A 92 -3.28 2.57 8.65
CA ILE A 92 -2.60 3.04 7.44
C ILE A 92 -1.29 3.70 7.88
N LYS A 93 -0.16 3.26 7.34
CA LYS A 93 1.15 3.88 7.60
C LYS A 93 1.15 5.33 7.12
N PRO A 94 1.89 6.22 7.81
CA PRO A 94 2.03 7.59 7.34
C PRO A 94 2.77 7.62 5.99
N TRP A 95 2.42 8.60 5.14
CA TRP A 95 3.00 8.77 3.81
C TRP A 95 4.53 8.70 3.80
N ILE A 96 5.20 9.26 4.82
CA ILE A 96 6.66 9.24 4.94
C ILE A 96 7.26 7.83 4.90
N LYS A 97 6.55 6.81 5.42
CA LYS A 97 6.99 5.42 5.39
C LYS A 97 6.75 4.76 4.03
N VAL A 98 5.73 5.19 3.30
CA VAL A 98 5.43 4.71 1.96
C VAL A 98 6.41 5.31 0.96
N VAL A 99 6.62 6.62 1.01
CA VAL A 99 7.50 7.33 0.07
C VAL A 99 8.96 6.88 0.20
N ASP A 100 9.46 6.62 1.43
CA ASP A 100 10.78 6.03 1.66
C ASP A 100 11.00 4.76 0.83
N ARG A 101 9.97 3.89 0.75
CA ARG A 101 10.03 2.67 -0.05
C ARG A 101 9.92 2.94 -1.55
N LEU A 102 9.06 3.88 -1.96
CA LEU A 102 8.93 4.27 -3.36
C LEU A 102 10.21 4.92 -3.91
N GLU A 103 10.92 5.70 -3.10
CA GLU A 103 12.21 6.30 -3.47
C GLU A 103 13.27 5.23 -3.73
N ARG A 104 13.29 4.15 -2.93
CA ARG A 104 14.17 2.99 -3.19
C ARG A 104 13.88 2.30 -4.52
N LEU A 105 12.65 2.35 -5.01
CA LEU A 105 12.33 1.83 -6.35
C LEU A 105 12.82 2.75 -7.49
N GLN A 106 13.05 4.04 -7.23
CA GLN A 106 13.60 4.97 -8.23
C GLN A 106 15.11 4.82 -8.41
N SER A 107 15.81 4.58 -7.32
CA SER A 107 17.26 4.45 -7.28
C SER A 107 17.63 3.06 -6.80
N PRO A 108 17.68 2.06 -7.70
CA PRO A 108 18.45 0.86 -7.41
C PRO A 108 19.85 1.33 -7.00
N GLU A 109 20.33 0.94 -5.82
CA GLU A 109 21.70 1.28 -5.41
C GLU A 109 22.66 0.69 -6.48
N ASP A 110 23.40 1.58 -7.16
CA ASP A 110 24.43 1.25 -8.17
C ASP A 110 25.68 0.68 -7.49
#